data_AF-A0A4R2BZ53-F1
#
_entry.id   AF-A0A4R2BZ53-F1
#
_cell.length_a   1.000
_cell.length_b   1.000
_cell.length_c   1.000
_cell.angle_alpha   90.00
_cell.angle_beta   90.00
_cell.angle_gamma   90.00
#
_symmetry.space_group_name_H-M   'P 1'
#
loop_
_entity.id
_entity.type
_entity.pdbx_description
1 polymer ?
#
loop_
_entity_poly.entity_id
_entity_poly.type
_entity_poly.pdbx_seq_one_letter_code
_entity_poly.pdbx_strand_id
1 'polypeptide(L)' 'MEQMNARKLADEYLRLGGHRRVVIDDNVTSIRNWEPEPDEAEAFWKTNVETLTPERQREVELLLPTINRA' A
#
# COMPACT_ATOMS: atom_id res chain seq x y z
N MET A 1 -13.40 -9.18 -13.54
CA MET A 1 -12.04 -9.26 -12.98
C MET A 1 -12.19 -9.69 -11.54
N GLU A 2 -11.60 -10.81 -11.13
CA GLU A 2 -11.57 -11.22 -9.72
C GLU A 2 -11.00 -10.05 -8.92
N GLN A 3 -11.78 -9.51 -7.98
CA GLN A 3 -11.25 -8.51 -7.05
C GLN A 3 -10.21 -9.22 -6.19
N MET A 4 -8.92 -9.06 -6.52
CA MET A 4 -7.85 -9.45 -5.61
C MET A 4 -8.13 -8.77 -4.28
N ASN A 5 -8.26 -9.59 -3.23
CA ASN A 5 -8.49 -9.06 -1.88
C ASN A 5 -7.35 -8.10 -1.52
N ALA A 6 -7.67 -7.00 -0.83
CA ALA A 6 -6.70 -5.98 -0.43
C ALA A 6 -5.45 -6.58 0.26
N ARG A 7 -5.64 -7.66 1.02
CA ARG A 7 -4.56 -8.42 1.64
C ARG A 7 -3.57 -9.04 0.65
N LYS A 8 -4.05 -9.61 -0.46
CA LYS A 8 -3.17 -10.18 -1.48
C LYS A 8 -2.36 -9.09 -2.18
N LEU A 9 -2.98 -7.93 -2.45
CA LEU A 9 -2.30 -6.79 -3.07
C LEU A 9 -1.21 -6.25 -2.16
N ALA A 10 -1.50 -6.07 -0.86
CA ALA A 10 -0.51 -5.63 0.11
C ALA A 10 0.64 -6.64 0.25
N ASP A 11 0.34 -7.94 0.34
CA ASP A 11 1.35 -8.99 0.48
C ASP A 11 2.28 -9.06 -0.74
N GLU A 12 1.72 -9.02 -1.96
CA GLU A 12 2.51 -9.02 -3.20
C GLU A 12 3.35 -7.74 -3.32
N TYR A 13 2.77 -6.58 -3.01
CA TYR A 13 3.50 -5.32 -3.00
C TYR A 13 4.70 -5.34 -2.02
N LEU A 14 4.51 -5.87 -0.81
CA LEU A 14 5.59 -6.03 0.16
C LEU A 14 6.63 -7.07 -0.29
N ARG A 15 6.19 -8.15 -0.96
CA ARG A 15 7.07 -9.18 -1.51
C ARG A 15 7.96 -8.65 -2.64
N LEU A 16 7.47 -7.71 -3.43
CA LEU A 16 8.23 -6.98 -4.46
C LEU A 16 9.22 -5.96 -3.87
N GLY A 17 9.27 -5.83 -2.54
CA GLY A 17 10.14 -4.88 -1.84
C GLY A 17 9.51 -3.51 -1.69
N GLY A 18 8.19 -3.40 -1.63
CA GLY A 18 7.52 -2.13 -1.38
C GLY A 18 7.85 -1.53 0.00
N HIS A 19 8.36 -0.30 0.03
CA HIS A 19 8.74 0.41 1.27
C HIS A 19 7.72 1.46 1.74
N ARG A 20 6.64 1.69 0.97
CA ARG A 20 5.54 2.58 1.41
C ARG A 20 5.04 2.19 2.79
N ARG A 21 4.96 3.19 3.67
CA ARG A 21 4.41 3.02 5.03
C ARG A 21 3.21 3.91 5.22
N VAL A 22 2.23 3.38 5.96
CA VAL A 22 1.06 4.17 6.35
C VAL A 22 1.36 4.96 7.61
N VAL A 23 1.06 6.25 7.53
CA VAL A 23 0.93 7.12 8.67
C VAL A 23 -0.55 7.16 9.03
N ILE A 24 -0.89 6.60 10.18
CA ILE A 24 -2.21 6.75 10.79
C ILE A 24 -2.06 7.87 11.82
N ASP A 25 -2.65 9.01 11.50
CA ASP A 25 -2.83 10.13 12.43
C ASP A 25 -4.29 10.15 12.91
N ASP A 26 -4.58 10.88 14.00
CA ASP A 26 -5.84 10.82 14.76
C ASP A 26 -7.10 10.93 13.88
N ASN A 27 -7.00 11.59 12.72
CA ASN A 27 -8.10 11.68 11.73
C ASN A 27 -7.70 11.47 10.26
N VAL A 28 -6.44 11.12 9.94
CA VAL A 28 -5.97 11.03 8.54
C VAL A 28 -5.03 9.84 8.34
N THR A 29 -5.33 9.02 7.32
CA THR A 29 -4.39 8.01 6.80
C THR A 29 -3.66 8.61 5.60
N SER A 30 -2.33 8.66 5.65
CA SER A 30 -1.50 9.10 4.52
C SER A 30 -0.36 8.12 4.29
N ILE A 31 -0.11 7.77 3.02
CA ILE A 31 1.08 7.02 2.66
C ILE A 31 2.25 7.97 2.47
N ARG A 32 3.38 7.61 3.08
CA ARG A 32 4.68 8.21 2.76
C ARG A 32 5.65 7.14 2.28
N ASN A 33 6.36 7.47 1.20
CA ASN A 33 7.49 6.70 0.74
C ASN A 33 8.77 7.31 1.30
N TRP A 34 9.46 6.60 2.19
CA TRP A 34 10.67 7.11 2.86
C TRP A 34 11.96 6.55 2.28
N GLU A 35 11.86 5.47 1.50
CA GLU A 35 12.98 4.77 0.90
C GLU A 35 12.67 4.56 -0.59
N PRO A 36 13.67 4.58 -1.48
CA PRO A 36 13.46 4.19 -2.86
C PRO A 36 12.97 2.73 -2.91
N GLU A 37 11.77 2.52 -3.42
CA GLU A 37 11.23 1.19 -3.68
C GLU A 37 11.72 0.68 -5.04
N PRO A 38 11.80 -0.65 -5.24
CA PRO A 38 12.12 -1.23 -6.54
C PRO A 38 11.11 -0.82 -7.61
N ASP A 39 11.55 -0.63 -8.86
CA ASP A 39 10.67 -0.28 -9.99
C ASP A 39 9.50 -1.27 -10.15
N GLU A 40 9.71 -2.55 -9.82
CA GLU A 40 8.67 -3.59 -9.83
C GLU A 40 7.56 -3.31 -8.80
N ALA A 41 7.91 -2.89 -7.59
CA ALA A 41 6.94 -2.55 -6.54
C ALA A 41 6.15 -1.28 -6.91
N GLU A 42 6.83 -0.28 -7.50
CA GLU A 42 6.18 0.95 -7.93
C GLU A 42 5.20 0.69 -9.09
N ALA A 43 5.64 -0.07 -10.10
CA ALA A 43 4.82 -0.43 -11.24
C ALA A 43 3.60 -1.26 -10.82
N PHE A 44 3.79 -2.19 -9.87
CA PHE A 44 2.70 -2.98 -9.31
C PHE A 44 1.66 -2.09 -8.63
N TRP A 45 2.10 -1.15 -7.80
CA TRP A 45 1.20 -0.21 -7.11
C TRP A 45 0.40 0.64 -8.09
N LYS A 46 1.06 1.27 -9.06
CA LYS A 46 0.42 2.11 -10.09
C LYS A 46 -0.64 1.35 -10.88
N THR A 47 -0.36 0.08 -11.20
CA THR A 47 -1.22 -0.73 -12.07
C THR A 47 -2.37 -1.41 -11.31
N ASN A 48 -2.13 -1.85 -10.07
CA ASN A 48 -3.08 -2.69 -9.32
C ASN A 48 -3.75 -2.00 -8.14
N VAL A 49 -3.10 -1.01 -7.52
CA VAL A 49 -3.61 -0.33 -6.32
C VAL A 49 -4.19 1.04 -6.70
N GLU A 50 -3.45 1.86 -7.44
CA GLU A 50 -3.89 3.20 -7.89
C GLU A 50 -5.13 3.16 -8.80
N THR A 51 -5.37 2.04 -9.49
CA THR A 51 -6.54 1.82 -10.34
C THR A 51 -7.81 1.44 -9.57
N LEU A 52 -7.70 1.17 -8.26
CA LEU A 52 -8.84 0.81 -7.40
C LEU A 52 -9.60 2.05 -6.94
N THR A 53 -10.81 1.84 -6.39
CA THR A 53 -11.55 2.92 -5.72
C THR A 53 -10.81 3.36 -4.46
N PRO A 54 -10.96 4.63 -4.03
CA PRO A 54 -10.29 5.15 -2.85
C PRO A 54 -10.57 4.32 -1.58
N GLU A 55 -11.75 3.71 -1.46
CA GLU A 55 -12.08 2.80 -0.36
C GLU A 55 -11.20 1.54 -0.38
N ARG A 56 -11.02 0.93 -1.55
CA ARG A 56 -10.18 -0.26 -1.74
C ARG A 56 -8.70 0.06 -1.61
N GLN A 57 -8.27 1.21 -2.11
CA GLN A 57 -6.92 1.71 -1.88
C GLN A 57 -6.67 1.75 -0.39
N ARG A 58 -7.53 2.43 0.37
CA ARG A 58 -7.40 2.52 1.83
C ARG A 58 -7.33 1.17 2.53
N GLU A 59 -8.09 0.17 2.10
CA GLU A 59 -7.95 -1.20 2.64
C GLU A 59 -6.56 -1.79 2.40
N VAL A 60 -5.96 -1.59 1.23
CA VAL A 60 -4.59 -2.03 0.92
C VAL A 60 -3.59 -1.27 1.78
N GLU A 61 -3.74 0.05 1.86
CA GLU A 61 -2.87 0.92 2.66
C GLU A 61 -2.86 0.47 4.13
N LEU A 62 -4.03 0.25 4.75
CA LEU A 62 -4.15 -0.20 6.14
C LEU A 62 -3.47 -1.55 6.45
N LEU A 63 -3.14 -2.34 5.43
CA LEU A 63 -2.45 -3.62 5.56
C LEU A 63 -0.92 -3.49 5.42
N LEU A 64 -0.42 -2.31 5.04
CA LEU A 64 1.00 -2.00 5.00
C LEU A 64 1.56 -1.72 6.41
N PRO A 65 2.90 -1.82 6.59
CA PRO A 65 3.56 -1.45 7.83
C PRO A 65 3.27 0.00 8.21
N THR A 66 2.87 0.24 9.46
CA THR A 66 2.68 1.59 10.00
C THR A 66 3.99 2.17 10.53
N ILE A 67 4.13 3.50 10.46
CA ILE A 67 5.30 4.21 11.01
C ILE A 67 5.15 4.45 12.51
N ASN A 68 3.91 4.66 12.96
CA ASN A 68 3.62 4.79 14.39
C ASN A 68 3.89 3.43 15.05
N ARG A 69 5.06 3.36 15.67
CA ARG A 69 5.48 2.30 16.59
C ARG A 69 4.50 2.33 17.77
N ALA A 70 4.00 1.16 18.15
CA ALA A 70 3.36 0.98 19.46
C ALA A 70 4.32 1.39 20.58
#